data_AF-A0A535F2I2-F1
#
_entry.id   AF-A0A535F2I2-F1
#
_cell.length_a   1.000
_cell.length_b   1.000
_cell.length_c   1.000
_cell.angle_alpha   90.00
_cell.angle_beta   90.00
_cell.angle_gamma   90.00
#
_symmetry.space_group_name_H-M   'P 1'
#
loop_
_entity.id
_entity.type
_entity.pdbx_description
1 polymer ?
#
loop_
_entity_poly.entity_id
_entity_poly.type
_entity_poly.pdbx_seq_one_letter_code
_entity_poly.pdbx_strand_id
1 'polypeptide(L)' 'MLAQALRAGIEALYQETLTEAYLLGKVPRDTALRELGSERLAEIDDQRDALRRDVAWGLQGDWHHFLQPAGSK' A
#
# COMPACT_ATOMS: atom_id res chain seq x y z
N MET A 1 31.04 -7.79 -7.95
CA MET A 1 29.78 -8.54 -8.13
C MET A 1 29.10 -8.84 -6.79
N LEU A 2 29.65 -9.72 -5.92
CA LEU A 2 28.98 -10.11 -4.66
C LEU A 2 28.67 -8.93 -3.73
N ALA A 3 29.61 -8.01 -3.52
CA ALA A 3 29.40 -6.84 -2.66
C ALA A 3 28.28 -5.91 -3.16
N GLN A 4 28.07 -5.84 -4.48
CA GLN A 4 27.04 -4.99 -5.06
C GLN A 4 25.66 -5.65 -4.96
N ALA A 5 25.58 -6.96 -5.20
CA ALA A 5 24.39 -7.75 -4.95
C ALA A 5 23.97 -7.69 -3.47
N LEU A 6 24.94 -7.80 -2.56
CA LEU A 6 24.70 -7.68 -1.12
C LEU A 6 24.15 -6.30 -0.73
N ARG A 7 24.75 -5.23 -1.25
CA ARG A 7 24.28 -3.86 -1.01
C ARG A 7 22.84 -3.66 -1.47
N ALA A 8 22.55 -4.05 -2.71
CA ALA A 8 21.20 -3.95 -3.27
C ALA A 8 20.18 -4.78 -2.47
N GLY A 9 20.57 -5.97 -2.01
CA GLY A 9 19.71 -6.82 -1.16
C GLY A 9 19.41 -6.18 0.20
N ILE A 10 20.42 -5.61 0.86
CA ILE A 10 20.23 -4.92 2.15
C ILE A 10 19.33 -3.69 1.98
N GLU A 11 19.53 -2.91 0.91
CA GLU A 11 18.73 -1.73 0.63
C GLU A 11 17.26 -2.08 0.36
N ALA A 12 17.00 -3.12 -0.43
CA ALA A 12 15.65 -3.61 -0.69
C ALA A 12 14.95 -4.06 0.60
N LEU A 13 15.62 -4.88 1.42
CA LEU A 13 15.07 -5.36 2.69
C LEU A 13 14.80 -4.20 3.67
N TYR A 14 15.70 -3.22 3.71
CA TYR A 14 15.53 -2.03 4.55
C TYR A 14 14.28 -1.24 4.15
N GLN A 15 14.11 -0.96 2.85
CA GLN A 15 12.95 -0.23 2.34
C GLN A 15 11.63 -0.99 2.58
N GLU A 16 11.63 -2.30 2.39
CA GLU A 16 10.46 -3.16 2.65
C GLU A 16 10.07 -3.13 4.14
N THR A 17 11.04 -3.37 5.02
CA THR A 17 10.82 -3.37 6.48
C THR A 17 10.33 -2.01 6.96
N LEU A 18 10.90 -0.92 6.45
CA LEU A 18 10.48 0.43 6.79
C LEU A 18 9.06 0.75 6.30
N THR A 19 8.72 0.30 5.09
CA THR A 19 7.37 0.43 4.52
C THR A 19 6.35 -0.29 5.39
N GLU A 20 6.62 -1.53 5.78
CA GLU A 20 5.75 -2.30 6.69
C GLU A 20 5.60 -1.60 8.04
N ALA A 21 6.70 -1.16 8.65
CA ALA A 21 6.67 -0.47 9.93
C ALA A 21 5.88 0.84 9.86
N TYR A 22 5.98 1.59 8.75
CA TYR A 22 5.18 2.79 8.51
C TYR A 22 3.69 2.46 8.40
N LEU A 23 3.32 1.46 7.58
CA LEU A 23 1.93 1.04 7.39
C LEU A 23 1.29 0.51 8.68
N LEU A 24 2.08 -0.13 9.54
CA LEU A 24 1.67 -0.59 10.88
C LEU A 24 1.66 0.52 11.93
N GLY A 25 2.02 1.76 11.58
CA GLY A 25 2.07 2.90 12.52
C GLY A 25 3.20 2.82 13.55
N LYS A 26 4.18 1.93 13.35
CA LYS A 26 5.36 1.77 14.23
C LYS A 26 6.42 2.83 13.98
N VAL A 27 6.38 3.48 12.82
CA VAL A 27 7.31 4.54 12.41
C VAL A 27 6.51 5.78 12.02
N PRO A 28 6.90 6.99 12.48
CA PRO A 28 6.21 8.22 12.11
C PRO A 28 6.47 8.59 10.65
N ARG A 29 5.50 9.30 10.04
CA ARG A 29 5.57 9.73 8.64
C ARG A 29 6.84 10.51 8.31
N ASP A 30 7.31 11.37 9.21
CA ASP A 30 8.53 12.15 8.99
C ASP A 30 9.78 11.28 8.83
N THR A 31 9.84 10.15 9.54
CA THR A 31 10.93 9.18 9.38
C THR A 31 10.79 8.44 8.05
N ALA A 32 9.58 7.97 7.70
CA ALA A 32 9.35 7.34 6.40
C ALA A 32 9.68 8.29 5.24
N LEU A 33 9.35 9.59 5.36
CA LEU A 33 9.62 10.61 4.35
C LEU A 33 11.12 10.84 4.15
N ARG A 34 11.89 10.90 5.25
CA ARG A 34 13.35 11.11 5.17
C ARG A 34 14.07 9.94 4.49
N GLU A 35 13.67 8.72 4.82
CA GLU A 35 14.39 7.51 4.40
C GLU A 35 13.89 6.94 3.06
N LEU A 36 12.59 7.01 2.76
CA LEU A 36 12.01 6.51 1.50
C LEU A 36 11.90 7.58 0.41
N GLY A 37 11.88 8.86 0.80
CA GLY A 37 11.61 9.97 -0.11
C GLY A 37 10.11 10.22 -0.33
N SER A 38 9.79 11.42 -0.83
CA SER A 38 8.42 11.89 -0.98
C SER A 38 7.61 11.13 -2.02
N GLU A 39 8.22 10.80 -3.15
CA GLU A 39 7.56 10.09 -4.26
C GLU A 39 7.13 8.69 -3.83
N ARG A 40 8.08 7.89 -3.31
CA ARG A 40 7.81 6.54 -2.82
C ARG A 40 6.78 6.53 -1.70
N LEU A 41 6.87 7.47 -0.75
CA LEU A 41 5.92 7.56 0.34
C LEU A 41 4.51 7.92 -0.14
N ALA A 42 4.40 8.79 -1.15
CA ALA A 42 3.11 9.13 -1.75
C ALA A 42 2.48 7.91 -2.43
N GLU A 43 3.25 7.12 -3.20
CA GLU A 43 2.75 5.88 -3.80
C GLU A 43 2.21 4.90 -2.73
N ILE A 44 2.94 4.73 -1.63
CA ILE A 44 2.54 3.86 -0.52
C ILE A 44 1.24 4.37 0.14
N ASP A 45 1.14 5.68 0.38
CA ASP A 45 -0.05 6.32 0.94
C ASP A 45 -1.27 6.12 0.02
N ASP A 46 -1.10 6.36 -1.29
CA ASP A 46 -2.15 6.21 -2.30
C ASP A 46 -2.65 4.77 -2.39
N GLN A 47 -1.74 3.78 -2.42
CA GLN A 47 -2.08 2.37 -2.47
C GLN A 47 -2.80 1.92 -1.19
N ARG A 48 -2.33 2.33 -0.01
CA ARG A 48 -2.98 2.05 1.26
C ARG A 48 -4.40 2.59 1.29
N ASP A 49 -4.59 3.83 0.84
CA ASP A 49 -5.88 4.49 0.90
C ASP A 49 -6.85 3.95 -0.17
N ALA A 50 -6.35 3.51 -1.32
CA ALA A 50 -7.12 2.73 -2.30
C ALA A 50 -7.63 1.42 -1.69
N LEU A 51 -6.74 0.62 -1.07
CA LEU A 51 -7.14 -0.63 -0.43
C LEU A 51 -8.17 -0.39 0.69
N ARG A 52 -8.01 0.66 1.49
CA ARG A 52 -8.99 1.03 2.53
C ARG A 52 -10.36 1.34 1.95
N ARG A 53 -10.42 2.05 0.82
CA ARG A 53 -11.69 2.34 0.12
C ARG A 53 -12.33 1.06 -0.41
N ASP A 54 -11.56 0.17 -1.01
CA ASP A 54 -12.06 -1.11 -1.53
C ASP A 54 -12.62 -2.00 -0.42
N VAL A 55 -11.90 -2.09 0.70
CA VAL A 55 -12.37 -2.81 1.90
C VAL A 55 -13.65 -2.18 2.45
N ALA A 56 -13.70 -0.85 2.57
CA ALA A 56 -14.89 -0.15 3.05
C ALA A 56 -16.10 -0.38 2.13
N TRP A 57 -15.90 -0.35 0.81
CA TRP A 57 -16.94 -0.67 -0.17
C TRP A 57 -17.47 -2.10 0.00
N GLY A 58 -16.56 -3.08 0.13
CA GLY A 58 -16.94 -4.48 0.37
C GLY A 58 -17.70 -4.69 1.67
N LEU A 59 -17.33 -3.97 2.74
CA LEU A 59 -18.01 -4.03 4.04
C LEU A 59 -19.36 -3.29 4.06
N GLN A 60 -19.54 -2.25 3.23
CA GLN A 60 -20.81 -1.53 3.10
C GLN A 60 -21.85 -2.31 2.28
N GLY A 61 -21.44 -3.35 1.56
CA GLY A 61 -22.35 -4.35 1.00
C GLY A 61 -23.39 -3.77 0.05
N ASP A 62 -23.00 -2.90 -0.89
CA ASP A 62 -23.91 -2.49 -1.97
C ASP A 62 -23.86 -3.52 -3.12
N TRP A 63 -24.31 -4.74 -2.81
CA TRP A 63 -24.51 -5.81 -3.79
C TRP A 63 -25.75 -5.58 -4.67
N HIS A 64 -26.52 -4.51 -4.41
CA HIS A 64 -27.78 -4.24 -5.10
C HIS A 64 -27.62 -3.80 -6.56
N HIS A 65 -26.45 -3.33 -6.98
CA HIS A 65 -26.23 -2.93 -8.38
C HIS A 65 -25.82 -4.09 -9.31
N PHE A 66 -25.30 -5.21 -8.78
CA PHE A 66 -24.79 -6.32 -9.59
C PHE A 66 -25.78 -7.49 -9.79
N LEU A 67 -26.94 -7.46 -9.12
CA LEU A 67 -27.99 -8.49 -9.22
C LEU A 67 -29.32 -7.95 -9.79
N GLN A 68 -29.28 -7.03 -10.76
CA GLN A 68 -30.46 -6.84 -11.61
C GLN A 68 -30.48 -7.96 -12.65
N PRO A 69 -31.52 -8.82 -12.70
CA PRO A 69 -31.65 -9.79 -13.77
C PRO A 69 -31.77 -9.02 -15.09
N ALA A 70 -30.95 -9.37 -16.06
CA ALA A 70 -31.02 -8.83 -17.40
C ALA A 70 -32.43 -9.05 -17.97
N GLY A 71 -33.22 -7.98 -18.03
CA GLY A 71 -34.41 -7.85 -18.86
C GLY A 71 -35.58 -8.80 -18.55
N SER A 72 -36.60 -8.28 -17.85
CA SER A 72 -37.97 -8.63 -18.23
C SER A 72 -38.28 -7.98 -19.57
N LYS A 73 -38.44 -8.79 -20.62
CA LYS A 73 -39.26 -8.46 -21.78
C LYS A 73 -40.61 -9.14 -21.63
#